data_AF-A0A1C5AXC3-F1
#
_entry.id   AF-A0A1C5AXC3-F1
#
_cell.length_a   1.000
_cell.length_b   1.000
_cell.length_c   1.000
_cell.angle_alpha   90.00
_cell.angle_beta   90.00
_cell.angle_gamma   90.00
#
_symmetry.space_group_name_H-M   'P 1'
#
loop_
_entity.id
_entity.type
_entity.pdbx_description
1 polymer ?
#
loop_
_entity_poly.entity_id
_entity_poly.type
_entity_poly.pdbx_seq_one_letter_code
_entity_poly.pdbx_strand_id
1 'polypeptide(L)'
;MPTDAVLRELLVRQLDAWLPAALHRSRRATLALAYAGADAGGADAALRVVGEHADRLRGFRLTVLVLAAGDETLPARLGAVEATLPAEVAVHVVPGDPARLPVALKAAGAAGAPLLTLAHGAAPTPALLAAARSGRPADLLLATAPGAPLRPALDAAGFPLVAEVDLLTAPVPQGSGDDEGLRLAFATGSDRSLQAFKDALWAVGGATGVRYRDPADPQGRAVDVAPEADPGPLARELLAELARRGPRTVTELRRFALTSTLYRAADATRALTGLLDAGVVARDPGHGKLGGDVLVSAAEPAGPAA
;
A
#
# COMPACT_ATOMS: atom_id res chain seq x y z
N MET A 1 18.86 5.35 -0.37
CA MET A 1 18.90 3.88 -0.56
C MET A 1 17.90 3.46 -1.64
N PRO A 2 18.06 2.29 -2.28
CA PRO A 2 17.09 1.77 -3.24
C PRO A 2 15.67 1.68 -2.66
N THR A 3 15.55 1.34 -1.39
CA THR A 3 14.29 1.31 -0.62
C THR A 3 13.63 2.68 -0.51
N ASP A 4 14.39 3.77 -0.35
CA ASP A 4 13.85 5.15 -0.34
C ASP A 4 13.29 5.55 -1.71
N ALA A 5 13.93 5.10 -2.79
CA ALA A 5 13.44 5.33 -4.14
C ALA A 5 12.11 4.60 -4.39
N VAL A 6 12.01 3.35 -3.91
CA VAL A 6 10.76 2.57 -3.95
C VAL A 6 9.67 3.27 -3.15
N LEU A 7 9.95 3.70 -1.91
CA LEU A 7 8.97 4.36 -1.06
C LEU A 7 8.49 5.69 -1.68
N ARG A 8 9.40 6.48 -2.24
CA ARG A 8 9.06 7.74 -2.91
C ARG A 8 8.16 7.51 -4.12
N GLU A 9 8.51 6.56 -5.00
CA GLU A 9 7.69 6.24 -6.18
C GLU A 9 6.33 5.65 -5.78
N LEU A 10 6.29 4.83 -4.72
CA LEU A 10 5.05 4.29 -4.17
C LEU A 10 4.15 5.39 -3.62
N LEU A 11 4.72 6.37 -2.90
CA LEU A 11 3.99 7.55 -2.44
C LEU A 11 3.40 8.35 -3.60
N VAL A 12 4.19 8.61 -4.66
CA VAL A 12 3.75 9.33 -5.86
C VAL A 12 2.52 8.65 -6.47
N ARG A 13 2.61 7.34 -6.73
CA ARG A 13 1.50 6.56 -7.33
C ARG A 13 0.29 6.48 -6.42
N GLN A 14 0.50 6.30 -5.11
CA GLN A 14 -0.59 6.27 -4.15
C GLN A 14 -1.31 7.62 -4.09
N LEU A 15 -0.57 8.74 -4.13
CA LEU A 15 -1.12 10.08 -4.12
C LEU A 15 -1.89 10.38 -5.41
N ASP A 16 -1.38 9.96 -6.57
CA ASP A 16 -2.04 10.10 -7.86
C ASP A 16 -3.39 9.37 -7.90
N ALA A 17 -3.47 8.18 -7.28
CA ALA A 17 -4.72 7.44 -7.13
C ALA A 17 -5.67 8.03 -6.07
N TRP A 18 -5.11 8.52 -4.95
CA TRP A 18 -5.88 8.99 -3.80
C TRP A 18 -6.49 10.39 -4.03
N LEU A 19 -5.73 11.32 -4.59
CA LEU A 19 -6.11 12.73 -4.65
C LEU A 19 -7.42 12.94 -5.44
N PRO A 20 -7.61 12.38 -6.66
CA PRO A 20 -8.89 12.46 -7.35
C PRO A 20 -10.05 11.92 -6.51
N ALA A 21 -9.87 10.79 -5.83
CA ALA A 21 -10.91 10.21 -4.98
C ALA A 21 -11.22 11.08 -3.75
N ALA A 22 -10.23 11.73 -3.16
CA ALA A 22 -10.41 12.67 -2.06
C ALA A 22 -11.21 13.91 -2.49
N LEU A 23 -10.89 14.47 -3.66
CA LEU A 23 -11.58 15.64 -4.24
C LEU A 23 -13.07 15.37 -4.50
N HIS A 24 -13.43 14.14 -4.87
CA HIS A 24 -14.83 13.78 -5.10
C HIS A 24 -15.64 13.62 -3.81
N ARG A 25 -14.98 13.37 -2.66
CA ARG A 25 -15.67 13.03 -1.41
C ARG A 25 -15.89 14.21 -0.48
N SER A 26 -15.03 15.22 -0.55
CA SER A 26 -15.00 16.33 0.41
C SER A 26 -14.52 17.59 -0.28
N ARG A 27 -14.79 18.75 0.34
CA ARG A 27 -14.20 20.04 -0.07
C ARG A 27 -12.84 20.31 0.56
N ARG A 28 -12.38 19.41 1.43
CA ARG A 28 -11.09 19.49 2.11
C ARG A 28 -10.47 18.11 2.28
N ALA A 29 -9.15 18.03 2.25
CA ALA A 29 -8.40 16.83 2.64
C ALA A 29 -7.04 17.19 3.24
N THR A 30 -6.42 16.21 3.88
CA THR A 30 -5.09 16.35 4.47
C THR A 30 -4.15 15.26 3.94
N LEU A 31 -2.98 15.68 3.50
CA LEU A 31 -1.83 14.82 3.24
C LEU A 31 -0.82 15.06 4.37
N ALA A 32 -0.46 14.01 5.10
CA ALA A 32 0.53 14.10 6.18
C ALA A 32 1.73 13.22 5.86
N LEU A 33 2.90 13.82 5.78
CA LEU A 33 4.17 13.17 5.52
C LEU A 33 5.04 13.30 6.77
N ALA A 34 5.28 12.20 7.48
CA ALA A 34 6.02 12.19 8.72
C ALA A 34 7.28 11.32 8.60
N TYR A 35 8.44 11.92 8.82
CA TYR A 35 9.75 11.30 8.68
C TYR A 35 10.50 11.35 10.01
N ALA A 36 10.97 10.19 10.49
CA ALA A 36 11.83 10.11 11.68
C ALA A 36 13.25 10.69 11.43
N GLY A 37 13.65 10.82 10.16
CA GLY A 37 14.90 11.44 9.73
C GLY A 37 14.70 12.30 8.49
N ALA A 38 15.66 12.27 7.56
CA ALA A 38 15.56 12.98 6.29
C ALA A 38 14.39 12.44 5.44
N ASP A 39 13.77 13.32 4.65
CA ASP A 39 12.62 12.97 3.81
C ASP A 39 13.00 12.29 2.49
N ALA A 40 14.30 12.22 2.17
CA ALA A 40 14.85 11.65 0.94
C ALA A 40 14.20 12.19 -0.36
N GLY A 41 13.73 13.44 -0.33
CA GLY A 41 13.00 14.11 -1.42
C GLY A 41 11.57 13.60 -1.61
N GLY A 42 11.03 12.85 -0.65
CA GLY A 42 9.65 12.36 -0.67
C GLY A 42 8.63 13.49 -0.59
N ALA A 43 8.90 14.53 0.20
CA ALA A 43 8.00 15.67 0.32
C ALA A 43 7.91 16.46 -0.99
N ASP A 44 9.05 16.72 -1.62
CA ASP A 44 9.15 17.36 -2.93
C ASP A 44 8.41 16.57 -4.02
N ALA A 45 8.58 15.24 -4.03
CA ALA A 45 7.89 14.37 -4.97
C ALA A 45 6.37 14.39 -4.79
N ALA A 46 5.89 14.38 -3.54
CA ALA A 46 4.47 14.48 -3.25
C ALA A 46 3.88 15.82 -3.70
N LEU A 47 4.56 16.94 -3.44
CA LEU A 47 4.09 18.26 -3.87
C LEU A 47 4.06 18.42 -5.40
N ARG A 48 5.00 17.78 -6.11
CA ARG A 48 4.95 17.75 -7.58
C ARG A 48 3.68 17.09 -8.11
N VAL A 49 3.28 15.94 -7.53
CA VAL A 49 2.01 15.29 -7.87
C VAL A 49 0.83 16.19 -7.55
N VAL A 50 0.84 16.90 -6.42
CA VAL A 50 -0.22 17.88 -6.12
C VAL A 50 -0.31 18.95 -7.22
N GLY A 51 0.83 19.45 -7.70
CA GLY A 51 0.91 20.39 -8.82
C GLY A 51 0.36 19.82 -10.14
N GLU A 52 0.59 18.54 -10.43
CA GLU A 52 0.03 17.86 -11.61
C GLU A 52 -1.51 17.79 -11.60
N HIS A 53 -2.12 17.84 -10.42
CA HIS A 53 -3.58 17.90 -10.25
C HIS A 53 -4.11 19.31 -9.98
N ALA A 54 -3.30 20.36 -10.12
CA ALA A 54 -3.65 21.75 -9.79
C ALA A 54 -5.00 22.21 -10.36
N ASP A 55 -5.28 21.90 -11.63
CA ASP A 55 -6.53 22.28 -12.30
C ASP A 55 -7.79 21.71 -11.63
N ARG A 56 -7.65 20.57 -10.94
CA ARG A 56 -8.74 19.87 -10.24
C ARG A 56 -8.94 20.36 -8.81
N LEU A 57 -8.04 21.19 -8.29
CA LEU A 57 -8.07 21.69 -6.91
C LEU A 57 -8.95 22.93 -6.72
N ARG A 58 -9.49 23.51 -7.81
CA ARG A 58 -10.33 24.72 -7.71
C ARG A 58 -11.51 24.52 -6.76
N GLY A 59 -11.62 25.38 -5.74
CA GLY A 59 -12.70 25.30 -4.75
C GLY A 59 -12.60 24.09 -3.81
N PHE A 60 -11.40 23.54 -3.66
CA PHE A 60 -11.04 22.53 -2.67
C PHE A 60 -9.97 23.08 -1.74
N ARG A 61 -9.79 22.49 -0.55
CA ARG A 61 -8.70 22.85 0.37
C ARG A 61 -7.83 21.64 0.67
N LEU A 62 -6.60 21.63 0.16
CA LEU A 62 -5.61 20.61 0.49
C LEU A 62 -4.65 21.16 1.54
N THR A 63 -4.55 20.50 2.68
CA THR A 63 -3.51 20.79 3.68
C THR A 63 -2.43 19.73 3.61
N VAL A 64 -1.19 20.12 3.34
CA VAL A 64 -0.02 19.24 3.36
C VAL A 64 0.76 19.51 4.63
N LEU A 65 0.93 18.49 5.46
CA LEU A 65 1.76 18.55 6.66
C LEU A 65 3.05 17.78 6.39
N VAL A 66 4.19 18.40 6.63
CA VAL A 66 5.50 17.74 6.55
C VAL A 66 6.15 17.80 7.93
N LEU A 67 6.21 16.66 8.60
CA LEU A 67 6.87 16.48 9.88
C LEU A 67 8.22 15.82 9.62
N ALA A 68 9.30 16.53 9.91
CA ALA A 68 10.64 15.97 9.83
C ALA A 68 11.54 16.62 10.88
N ALA A 69 12.51 15.86 11.37
CA ALA A 69 13.70 16.43 12.00
C ALA A 69 14.49 17.15 10.89
N GLY A 70 14.04 18.36 10.55
CA GLY A 70 14.45 19.04 9.34
C GLY A 70 15.95 19.33 9.27
N ASP A 71 16.46 19.29 8.05
CA ASP A 71 17.55 20.16 7.63
C ASP A 71 17.00 21.60 7.54
N GLU A 72 17.80 22.61 7.90
CA GLU A 72 17.46 24.04 7.77
C GLU A 72 17.01 24.41 6.34
N THR A 73 17.39 23.62 5.34
CA THR A 73 16.97 23.83 3.94
C THR A 73 15.53 23.38 3.63
N LEU A 74 14.91 22.52 4.44
CA LEU A 74 13.62 21.91 4.13
C LEU A 74 12.48 22.95 3.97
N PRO A 75 12.30 23.93 4.89
CA PRO A 75 11.28 24.97 4.71
C PRO A 75 11.49 25.81 3.44
N ALA A 76 12.74 26.19 3.14
CA ALA A 76 13.05 26.98 1.94
C ALA A 76 12.75 26.20 0.66
N ARG A 77 13.12 24.92 0.63
CA ARG A 77 12.89 24.02 -0.50
C ARG A 77 11.40 23.81 -0.76
N LEU A 78 10.62 23.49 0.27
CA LEU A 78 9.18 23.26 0.13
C LEU A 78 8.41 24.57 -0.15
N GLY A 79 8.85 25.69 0.42
CA GLY A 79 8.28 27.01 0.11
C GLY A 79 8.44 27.42 -1.35
N ALA A 80 9.56 27.07 -1.97
CA ALA A 80 9.77 27.31 -3.41
C ALA A 80 8.80 26.48 -4.28
N VAL A 81 8.48 25.25 -3.87
CA VAL A 81 7.48 24.41 -4.56
C VAL A 81 6.07 24.91 -4.31
N GLU A 82 5.73 25.23 -3.05
CA GLU A 82 4.42 25.78 -2.67
C GLU A 82 4.07 27.06 -3.44
N ALA A 83 5.05 27.93 -3.68
CA ALA A 83 4.86 29.16 -4.46
C ALA A 83 4.38 28.92 -5.91
N THR A 84 4.53 27.70 -6.42
CA THR A 84 4.04 27.28 -7.75
C THR A 84 2.68 26.59 -7.71
N LEU A 85 2.16 26.29 -6.52
CA LEU A 85 0.89 25.58 -6.34
C LEU A 85 -0.30 26.56 -6.30
N PRO A 86 -1.52 26.09 -6.57
CA PRO A 86 -2.73 26.89 -6.38
C PRO A 86 -2.92 27.33 -4.93
N ALA A 87 -3.61 28.46 -4.73
CA ALA A 87 -3.91 29.01 -3.39
C ALA A 87 -4.75 28.06 -2.50
N GLU A 88 -5.39 27.06 -3.12
CA GLU A 88 -6.11 25.97 -2.46
C GLU A 88 -5.22 24.98 -1.70
N VAL A 89 -3.90 25.02 -1.94
CA VAL A 89 -2.91 24.18 -1.25
C VAL A 89 -2.18 25.01 -0.20
N ALA A 90 -2.16 24.49 1.03
CA ALA A 90 -1.35 25.04 2.10
C ALA A 90 -0.34 23.98 2.58
N VAL A 91 0.94 24.33 2.58
CA VAL A 91 2.03 23.46 3.05
C VAL A 91 2.51 23.95 4.42
N HIS A 92 2.54 23.04 5.39
CA HIS A 92 3.02 23.33 6.74
C HIS A 92 4.16 22.39 7.10
N VAL A 93 5.35 22.96 7.23
CA VAL A 93 6.50 22.25 7.78
C VAL A 93 6.46 22.35 9.30
N VAL A 94 6.37 21.20 9.96
CA VAL A 94 6.29 21.08 11.42
C VAL A 94 7.60 20.45 11.90
N PRO A 95 8.47 21.19 12.61
CA PRO A 95 9.71 20.65 13.11
C PRO A 95 9.46 19.49 14.09
N GLY A 96 10.19 18.39 13.90
CA GLY A 96 10.22 17.25 14.81
C GLY A 96 9.85 15.91 14.18
N ASP A 97 9.81 14.88 15.00
CA ASP A 97 9.61 13.50 14.57
C ASP A 97 8.10 13.13 14.43
N PRO A 98 7.80 11.93 13.89
CA PRO A 98 6.42 11.45 13.70
C PRO A 98 5.54 11.41 14.95
N ALA A 99 6.08 11.46 16.18
CA ALA A 99 5.29 11.54 17.41
C ALA A 99 4.50 12.85 17.52
N ARG A 100 4.83 13.88 16.74
CA ARG A 100 4.05 15.13 16.66
C ARG A 100 2.80 15.02 15.78
N LEU A 101 2.65 13.93 15.03
CA LEU A 101 1.55 13.73 14.08
C LEU A 101 0.15 13.95 14.71
N PRO A 102 -0.16 13.47 15.93
CA PRO A 102 -1.48 13.70 16.54
C PRO A 102 -1.79 15.19 16.73
N VAL A 103 -0.80 15.98 17.16
CA VAL A 103 -0.96 17.42 17.37
C VAL A 103 -1.10 18.14 16.04
N ALA A 104 -0.26 17.80 15.06
CA ALA A 104 -0.27 18.41 13.73
C ALA A 104 -1.60 18.15 13.00
N LEU A 105 -2.09 16.90 13.00
CA LEU A 105 -3.38 16.54 12.39
C LEU A 105 -4.56 17.22 13.08
N LYS A 106 -4.53 17.33 14.41
CA LYS A 106 -5.56 18.06 15.17
C LYS A 106 -5.56 19.54 14.81
N ALA A 107 -4.40 20.18 14.73
CA ALA A 107 -4.26 21.59 14.35
C ALA A 107 -4.73 21.85 12.91
N ALA A 108 -4.46 20.92 11.99
CA ALA A 108 -4.95 20.97 10.61
C ALA A 108 -6.45 20.69 10.48
N GLY A 109 -7.11 20.23 11.56
CA GLY A 109 -8.51 19.82 11.53
C GLY A 109 -8.76 18.60 10.65
N ALA A 110 -7.78 17.71 10.47
CA ALA A 110 -7.84 16.59 9.52
C ALA A 110 -9.01 15.60 9.78
N ALA A 111 -9.52 15.57 11.01
CA ALA A 111 -10.58 14.66 11.42
C ALA A 111 -11.84 14.79 10.55
N GLY A 112 -12.40 13.64 10.16
CA GLY A 112 -13.65 13.55 9.40
C GLY A 112 -13.54 13.92 7.91
N ALA A 113 -12.35 14.26 7.42
CA ALA A 113 -12.06 14.49 6.00
C ALA A 113 -11.12 13.41 5.46
N PRO A 114 -11.02 13.22 4.12
CA PRO A 114 -10.03 12.32 3.55
C PRO A 114 -8.62 12.64 4.08
N LEU A 115 -7.94 11.61 4.58
CA LEU A 115 -6.58 11.69 5.13
C LEU A 115 -5.72 10.61 4.50
N LEU A 116 -4.62 11.02 3.88
CA LEU A 116 -3.51 10.13 3.50
C LEU A 116 -2.31 10.46 4.39
N THR A 117 -1.82 9.47 5.12
CA THR A 117 -0.65 9.59 6.00
C THR A 117 0.48 8.70 5.48
N LEU A 118 1.67 9.26 5.30
CA LEU A 118 2.92 8.52 5.23
C LEU A 118 3.65 8.69 6.56
N ALA A 119 4.06 7.58 7.16
CA ALA A 119 4.97 7.58 8.32
C ALA A 119 6.21 6.73 7.98
N HIS A 120 7.38 7.36 7.94
CA HIS A 120 8.65 6.72 7.59
C HIS A 120 9.63 6.71 8.77
N GLY A 121 10.14 5.53 9.10
CA GLY A 121 11.01 5.29 10.25
C GLY A 121 10.29 5.37 11.60
N ALA A 122 8.97 5.52 11.62
CA ALA A 122 8.19 5.69 12.83
C ALA A 122 7.79 4.34 13.46
N ALA A 123 7.87 4.23 14.78
CA ALA A 123 7.23 3.12 15.49
C ALA A 123 5.68 3.27 15.42
N PRO A 124 4.93 2.16 15.26
CA PRO A 124 3.46 2.17 15.18
C PRO A 124 2.81 2.38 16.57
N THR A 125 3.08 3.52 17.21
CA THR A 125 2.53 3.82 18.54
C THR A 125 1.00 3.99 18.46
N PRO A 126 0.25 3.63 19.53
CA PRO A 126 -1.21 3.79 19.53
C PRO A 126 -1.67 5.22 19.22
N ALA A 127 -0.94 6.24 19.68
CA ALA A 127 -1.26 7.64 19.42
C ALA A 127 -1.09 8.01 17.94
N LEU A 128 -0.01 7.56 17.29
CA LEU A 128 0.22 7.77 15.86
C LEU A 128 -0.88 7.10 15.03
N LEU A 129 -1.19 5.83 15.33
CA LEU A 129 -2.20 5.08 14.59
C LEU A 129 -3.61 5.65 14.77
N ALA A 130 -3.98 6.06 15.98
CA ALA A 130 -5.26 6.71 16.25
C ALA A 130 -5.40 8.04 15.49
N ALA A 131 -4.31 8.82 15.41
CA ALA A 131 -4.30 10.07 14.65
C ALA A 131 -4.42 9.83 13.15
N ALA A 132 -3.66 8.89 12.59
CA ALA A 132 -3.73 8.51 11.17
C ALA A 132 -5.12 7.99 10.77
N ARG A 133 -5.85 7.37 11.70
CA ARG A 133 -7.21 6.87 11.50
C ARG A 133 -8.30 7.95 11.58
N SER A 134 -7.99 9.17 12.02
CA SER A 134 -9.00 10.21 12.28
C SER A 134 -9.75 10.69 11.02
N GLY A 135 -9.22 10.41 9.82
CA GLY A 135 -9.83 10.76 8.56
C GLY A 135 -11.02 9.88 8.13
N ARG A 136 -11.73 10.34 7.10
CA ARG A 136 -12.86 9.65 6.44
C ARG A 136 -12.80 9.90 4.92
N PRO A 137 -12.23 8.99 4.10
CA PRO A 137 -11.48 7.79 4.50
C PRO A 137 -10.13 8.14 5.14
N ALA A 138 -9.53 7.15 5.81
CA ALA A 138 -8.17 7.22 6.34
C ALA A 138 -7.31 6.13 5.65
N ASP A 139 -6.25 6.57 5.00
CA ASP A 139 -5.25 5.73 4.33
C ASP A 139 -3.88 5.99 4.99
N LEU A 140 -3.20 4.94 5.45
CA LEU A 140 -1.91 5.02 6.12
C LEU A 140 -0.90 4.14 5.38
N LEU A 141 0.19 4.75 4.89
CA LEU A 141 1.39 4.08 4.43
C LEU A 141 2.46 4.19 5.53
N LEU A 142 2.85 3.07 6.11
CA LEU A 142 3.85 2.99 7.17
C LEU A 142 5.09 2.25 6.65
N ALA A 143 6.27 2.83 6.86
CA ALA A 143 7.55 2.27 6.47
C ALA A 143 8.47 2.18 7.71
N THR A 144 8.92 0.99 8.06
CA THR A 144 9.76 0.72 9.24
C THR A 144 10.93 -0.20 8.91
N ALA A 145 11.83 -0.39 9.87
CA ALA A 145 12.82 -1.46 9.80
C ALA A 145 12.13 -2.84 9.59
N PRO A 146 12.80 -3.79 8.92
CA PRO A 146 12.31 -5.16 8.74
C PRO A 146 11.91 -5.83 10.06
N GLY A 147 10.99 -6.80 9.99
CA GLY A 147 10.61 -7.62 11.13
C GLY A 147 9.68 -6.95 12.16
N ALA A 148 9.33 -5.68 12.01
CA ALA A 148 8.34 -5.02 12.86
C ALA A 148 6.96 -5.69 12.72
N PRO A 149 6.27 -6.06 13.82
CA PRO A 149 4.94 -6.68 13.76
C PRO A 149 3.85 -5.62 13.55
N LEU A 150 3.63 -5.20 12.30
CA LEU A 150 2.74 -4.08 12.00
C LEU A 150 1.26 -4.47 12.00
N ARG A 151 0.89 -5.62 11.40
CA ARG A 151 -0.52 -6.03 11.30
C ARG A 151 -1.26 -6.11 12.63
N PRO A 152 -0.76 -6.75 13.70
CA PRO A 152 -1.45 -6.74 14.99
C PRO A 152 -1.69 -5.32 15.54
N ALA A 153 -0.74 -4.40 15.35
CA ALA A 153 -0.89 -3.02 15.79
C ALA A 153 -1.92 -2.24 14.95
N LEU A 154 -1.92 -2.45 13.63
CA LEU A 154 -2.85 -1.82 12.69
C LEU A 154 -4.30 -2.35 12.86
N ASP A 155 -4.44 -3.65 13.12
CA ASP A 155 -5.71 -4.30 13.44
C ASP A 155 -6.25 -3.79 14.79
N ALA A 156 -5.40 -3.66 15.82
CA ALA A 156 -5.78 -3.08 17.11
C ALA A 156 -6.16 -1.59 17.00
N ALA A 157 -5.53 -0.85 16.09
CA ALA A 157 -5.96 0.50 15.73
C ALA A 157 -7.28 0.52 14.93
N GLY A 158 -7.75 -0.65 14.48
CA GLY A 158 -9.05 -0.89 13.86
C GLY A 158 -9.06 -0.84 12.34
N PHE A 159 -7.91 -0.74 11.66
CA PHE A 159 -7.89 -0.71 10.19
C PHE A 159 -8.44 -2.04 9.65
N PRO A 160 -9.55 -2.04 8.90
CA PRO A 160 -10.19 -3.28 8.49
C PRO A 160 -9.42 -4.00 7.37
N LEU A 161 -8.54 -3.28 6.67
CA LEU A 161 -7.75 -3.80 5.56
C LEU A 161 -6.29 -3.38 5.76
N VAL A 162 -5.40 -4.38 5.77
CA VAL A 162 -3.95 -4.21 5.93
C VAL A 162 -3.23 -5.09 4.91
N ALA A 163 -2.31 -4.50 4.15
CA ALA A 163 -1.30 -5.20 3.37
C ALA A 163 0.09 -4.90 3.96
N GLU A 164 0.96 -5.91 3.96
CA GLU A 164 2.35 -5.78 4.40
C GLU A 164 3.28 -6.40 3.36
N VAL A 165 4.48 -5.85 3.20
CA VAL A 165 5.50 -6.40 2.29
C VAL A 165 6.88 -6.06 2.81
N ASP A 166 7.82 -7.00 2.72
CA ASP A 166 9.23 -6.78 3.06
C ASP A 166 9.93 -6.46 1.75
N LEU A 167 10.53 -5.29 1.66
CA LEU A 167 11.42 -4.93 0.59
C LEU A 167 12.81 -5.49 0.92
N LEU A 168 13.28 -6.40 0.08
CA LEU A 168 14.61 -6.98 0.17
C LEU A 168 15.49 -6.33 -0.90
N THR A 169 16.60 -5.72 -0.50
CA THR A 169 17.64 -5.32 -1.45
C THR A 169 18.37 -6.55 -1.98
N ALA A 170 19.01 -6.43 -3.15
CA ALA A 170 19.85 -7.50 -3.67
C ALA A 170 20.99 -7.80 -2.67
N PRO A 171 21.44 -9.05 -2.53
CA PRO A 171 22.46 -9.41 -1.55
C PRO A 171 23.73 -8.58 -1.76
N VAL A 172 24.10 -7.80 -0.75
CA VAL A 172 25.42 -7.19 -0.65
C VAL A 172 26.43 -8.34 -0.44
N PRO A 173 27.65 -8.28 -1.03
CA PRO A 173 28.69 -9.27 -0.74
C PRO A 173 28.87 -9.48 0.77
N GLN A 174 29.04 -10.75 1.17
CA GLN A 174 29.14 -11.16 2.58
C GLN A 174 30.16 -10.30 3.34
N GLY A 175 29.72 -9.64 4.42
CA GLY A 175 30.57 -8.83 5.30
C GLY A 175 29.95 -7.54 5.84
N SER A 176 28.79 -7.12 5.34
CA SER A 176 27.98 -6.06 5.96
C SER A 176 26.85 -6.72 6.73
N GLY A 177 27.01 -6.86 8.04
CA GLY A 177 25.99 -7.38 8.93
C GLY A 177 24.87 -6.36 9.07
N ASP A 178 23.83 -6.53 8.26
CA ASP A 178 22.41 -6.24 8.52
C ASP A 178 21.66 -6.55 7.21
N ASP A 179 20.56 -7.31 7.26
CA ASP A 179 19.66 -7.44 6.11
C ASP A 179 19.11 -6.02 5.80
N GLU A 180 19.72 -5.31 4.85
CA GLU A 180 19.25 -3.99 4.40
C GLU A 180 17.88 -4.16 3.74
N GLY A 181 16.83 -3.71 4.41
CA GLY A 181 15.48 -3.84 3.91
C GLY A 181 14.51 -2.86 4.55
N LEU A 182 13.27 -2.89 4.10
CA LEU A 182 12.21 -2.04 4.63
C LEU A 182 10.91 -2.83 4.74
N ARG A 183 10.29 -2.81 5.92
CA ARG A 183 8.92 -3.28 6.12
C ARG A 183 7.99 -2.16 5.70
N LEU A 184 7.14 -2.42 4.71
CA LEU A 184 6.01 -1.55 4.38
C LEU A 184 4.71 -2.16 4.88
N ALA A 185 3.81 -1.31 5.35
CA ALA A 185 2.41 -1.63 5.56
C ALA A 185 1.51 -0.54 4.99
N PHE A 186 0.42 -0.94 4.36
CA PHE A 186 -0.66 -0.05 3.96
C PHE A 186 -1.94 -0.45 4.65
N ALA A 187 -2.54 0.50 5.37
CA ALA A 187 -3.75 0.29 6.15
C ALA A 187 -4.85 1.25 5.68
N THR A 188 -6.05 0.72 5.42
CA THR A 188 -7.15 1.49 4.83
C THR A 188 -8.51 0.93 5.22
N GLY A 189 -9.56 1.75 5.04
CA GLY A 189 -10.95 1.32 5.06
C GLY A 189 -11.56 1.02 3.68
N SER A 190 -10.75 1.02 2.61
CA SER A 190 -11.21 1.04 1.22
C SER A 190 -10.55 -0.05 0.38
N ASP A 191 -11.32 -1.03 -0.12
CA ASP A 191 -10.82 -2.05 -1.05
C ASP A 191 -10.18 -1.41 -2.30
N ARG A 192 -10.73 -0.28 -2.76
CA ARG A 192 -10.17 0.48 -3.89
C ARG A 192 -8.80 1.06 -3.57
N SER A 193 -8.62 1.62 -2.37
CA SER A 193 -7.32 2.17 -1.95
C SER A 193 -6.29 1.05 -1.78
N LEU A 194 -6.71 -0.10 -1.24
CA LEU A 194 -5.85 -1.28 -1.11
C LEU A 194 -5.43 -1.84 -2.48
N GLN A 195 -6.36 -1.91 -3.42
CA GLN A 195 -6.08 -2.33 -4.80
C GLN A 195 -5.09 -1.37 -5.46
N ALA A 196 -5.31 -0.06 -5.37
CA ALA A 196 -4.40 0.95 -5.90
C ALA A 196 -2.99 0.83 -5.30
N PHE A 197 -2.90 0.60 -3.98
CA PHE A 197 -1.63 0.37 -3.31
C PHE A 197 -0.90 -0.85 -3.87
N LYS A 198 -1.57 -2.00 -4.05
CA LYS A 198 -0.92 -3.20 -4.61
C LYS A 198 -0.55 -3.04 -6.07
N ASP A 199 -1.39 -2.36 -6.86
CA ASP A 199 -1.06 -2.04 -8.25
C ASP A 199 0.19 -1.16 -8.34
N ALA A 200 0.28 -0.14 -7.48
CA ALA A 200 1.46 0.69 -7.36
C ALA A 200 2.68 -0.12 -6.91
N LEU A 201 2.55 -0.94 -5.86
CA LEU A 201 3.62 -1.79 -5.34
C LEU A 201 4.25 -2.65 -6.45
N TRP A 202 3.44 -3.41 -7.19
CA TRP A 202 3.93 -4.26 -8.28
C TRP A 202 4.51 -3.46 -9.46
N ALA A 203 4.02 -2.25 -9.72
CA ALA A 203 4.58 -1.38 -10.76
C ALA A 203 5.98 -0.83 -10.38
N VAL A 204 6.23 -0.54 -9.09
CA VAL A 204 7.51 0.03 -8.64
C VAL A 204 8.62 -1.01 -8.54
N GLY A 205 8.34 -2.19 -7.99
CA GLY A 205 9.39 -3.17 -7.72
C GLY A 205 10.08 -3.67 -8.98
N GLY A 206 9.34 -3.80 -10.09
CA GLY A 206 9.91 -4.24 -11.37
C GLY A 206 10.96 -3.29 -11.95
N ALA A 207 10.96 -2.02 -11.55
CA ALA A 207 11.89 -1.00 -12.04
C ALA A 207 13.12 -0.79 -11.12
N THR A 208 13.15 -1.40 -9.94
CA THR A 208 14.10 -1.04 -8.86
C THR A 208 14.98 -2.20 -8.40
N GLY A 209 14.79 -3.41 -8.93
CA GLY A 209 15.62 -4.57 -8.61
C GLY A 209 15.45 -5.10 -7.18
N VAL A 210 14.41 -4.65 -6.48
CA VAL A 210 14.05 -5.15 -5.14
C VAL A 210 13.20 -6.42 -5.27
N ARG A 211 13.31 -7.31 -4.27
CA ARG A 211 12.43 -8.47 -4.14
C ARG A 211 11.44 -8.26 -3.02
N TYR A 212 10.26 -8.87 -3.13
CA TYR A 212 9.20 -8.77 -2.14
C TYR A 212 9.08 -10.06 -1.35
N ARG A 213 8.90 -9.95 -0.04
CA ARG A 213 8.56 -11.09 0.82
C ARG A 213 7.28 -10.81 1.58
N ASP A 214 6.38 -11.79 1.60
CA ASP A 214 5.16 -11.75 2.40
C ASP A 214 5.53 -12.08 3.86
N PRO A 215 5.22 -11.22 4.83
CA PRO A 215 5.53 -11.48 6.25
C PRO A 215 4.71 -12.60 6.84
N ALA A 216 3.53 -12.82 6.27
CA ALA A 216 2.63 -13.87 6.68
C ALA A 216 2.99 -15.21 6.03
N ASP A 217 3.89 -15.26 5.03
CA ASP A 217 4.38 -16.51 4.46
C ASP A 217 5.33 -17.19 5.46
N PRO A 218 4.94 -18.31 6.10
CA PRO A 218 5.81 -19.02 7.04
C PRO A 218 7.06 -19.60 6.37
N GLN A 219 7.05 -19.74 5.04
CA GLN A 219 8.18 -20.23 4.26
C GLN A 219 9.11 -19.08 3.82
N GLY A 220 8.74 -17.83 4.10
CA GLY A 220 9.57 -16.64 3.94
C GLY A 220 10.05 -16.40 2.52
N ARG A 221 9.28 -16.82 1.51
CA ARG A 221 9.75 -16.78 0.12
C ARG A 221 9.83 -15.35 -0.40
N ALA A 222 10.99 -15.03 -0.95
CA ALA A 222 11.15 -13.83 -1.77
C ALA A 222 10.56 -14.07 -3.17
N VAL A 223 9.87 -13.07 -3.68
CA VAL A 223 9.25 -13.03 -4.99
C VAL A 223 9.96 -11.94 -5.80
N ASP A 224 10.42 -12.30 -6.99
CA ASP A 224 10.94 -11.34 -7.94
C ASP A 224 9.81 -10.49 -8.50
N VAL A 225 10.00 -9.19 -8.51
CA VAL A 225 8.96 -8.27 -8.96
C VAL A 225 9.09 -8.06 -10.46
N ALA A 226 8.05 -8.45 -11.18
CA ALA A 226 7.88 -8.18 -12.59
C ALA A 226 6.51 -7.52 -12.83
N PRO A 227 6.32 -6.77 -13.93
CA PRO A 227 5.02 -6.18 -14.26
C PRO A 227 3.89 -7.22 -14.24
N GLU A 228 4.23 -8.42 -14.71
CA GLU A 228 3.41 -9.62 -14.64
C GLU A 228 3.94 -10.56 -13.56
N ALA A 229 3.17 -10.72 -12.49
CA ALA A 229 3.53 -11.61 -11.40
C ALA A 229 3.48 -13.08 -11.86
N ASP A 230 4.43 -13.89 -11.39
CA ASP A 230 4.36 -15.35 -11.54
C ASP A 230 3.08 -15.86 -10.86
N PRO A 231 2.16 -16.52 -11.61
CA PRO A 231 0.92 -17.04 -11.04
C PRO A 231 1.15 -18.25 -10.13
N GLY A 232 2.28 -18.94 -10.21
CA GLY A 232 2.54 -20.21 -9.51
C GLY A 232 2.37 -20.14 -7.98
N PRO A 233 3.00 -19.19 -7.27
CA PRO A 233 2.82 -19.08 -5.83
C PRO A 233 1.38 -18.69 -5.46
N LEU A 234 0.74 -17.79 -6.20
CA LEU A 234 -0.67 -17.44 -5.96
C LEU A 234 -1.61 -18.63 -6.20
N ALA A 235 -1.37 -19.43 -7.23
CA ALA A 235 -2.17 -20.62 -7.52
C ALA A 235 -2.17 -21.60 -6.33
N ARG A 236 -1.02 -21.79 -5.66
CA ARG A 236 -0.93 -22.61 -4.44
C ARG A 236 -1.74 -22.03 -3.29
N GLU A 237 -1.69 -20.72 -3.07
CA GLU A 237 -2.48 -20.05 -2.04
C GLU A 237 -4.00 -20.17 -2.31
N LEU A 238 -4.42 -20.04 -3.58
CA LEU A 238 -5.82 -20.20 -3.97
C LEU A 238 -6.32 -21.63 -3.74
N LEU A 239 -5.51 -22.65 -4.07
CA LEU A 239 -5.83 -24.05 -3.77
C LEU A 239 -5.92 -24.31 -2.27
N ALA A 240 -5.00 -23.75 -1.48
CA ALA A 240 -5.02 -23.86 -0.03
C ALA A 240 -6.26 -23.18 0.58
N GLU A 241 -6.71 -22.06 0.02
CA GLU A 241 -7.94 -21.39 0.45
C GLU A 241 -9.19 -22.21 0.10
N LEU A 242 -9.26 -22.77 -1.12
CA LEU A 242 -10.34 -23.66 -1.54
C LEU A 242 -10.40 -24.93 -0.67
N ALA A 243 -9.26 -25.51 -0.34
CA ALA A 243 -9.19 -26.68 0.56
C ALA A 243 -9.69 -26.33 1.98
N ARG A 244 -9.44 -25.11 2.45
CA ARG A 244 -9.80 -24.65 3.80
C ARG A 244 -11.24 -24.21 3.93
N ARG A 245 -11.80 -23.56 2.91
CA ARG A 245 -13.13 -22.93 2.95
C ARG A 245 -14.18 -23.61 2.08
N GLY A 246 -13.79 -24.60 1.29
CA GLY A 246 -14.66 -25.22 0.28
C GLY A 246 -14.79 -24.35 -0.98
N PRO A 247 -15.82 -24.59 -1.81
CA PRO A 247 -16.08 -23.81 -3.01
C PRO A 247 -16.25 -22.31 -2.74
N ARG A 248 -15.69 -21.46 -3.60
CA ARG A 248 -15.70 -19.99 -3.47
C ARG A 248 -15.96 -19.35 -4.81
N THR A 249 -16.62 -18.21 -4.80
CA THR A 249 -16.81 -17.42 -6.02
C THR A 249 -15.48 -16.78 -6.47
N VAL A 250 -15.36 -16.46 -7.77
CA VAL A 250 -14.20 -15.71 -8.29
C VAL A 250 -14.05 -14.38 -7.54
N THR A 251 -15.14 -13.71 -7.16
CA THR A 251 -15.07 -12.47 -6.36
C THR A 251 -14.41 -12.69 -5.00
N GLU A 252 -14.77 -13.78 -4.31
CA GLU A 252 -14.19 -14.13 -3.01
C GLU A 252 -12.71 -14.49 -3.12
N LEU A 253 -12.31 -15.20 -4.18
CA LEU A 253 -10.91 -15.55 -4.43
C LEU A 253 -10.05 -14.34 -4.83
N ARG A 254 -10.61 -13.43 -5.63
CA ARG A 254 -9.98 -12.13 -5.94
C ARG A 254 -9.82 -11.28 -4.68
N ARG A 255 -10.83 -11.28 -3.80
CA ARG A 255 -10.75 -10.60 -2.51
C ARG A 255 -9.69 -11.24 -1.62
N PHE A 256 -9.64 -12.57 -1.54
CA PHE A 256 -8.61 -13.29 -0.80
C PHE A 256 -7.19 -12.90 -1.27
N ALA A 257 -6.93 -12.89 -2.58
CA ALA A 257 -5.65 -12.43 -3.10
C ALA A 257 -5.36 -10.97 -2.69
N LEU A 258 -6.36 -10.10 -2.78
CA LEU A 258 -6.23 -8.69 -2.39
C LEU A 258 -6.00 -8.49 -0.89
N THR A 259 -6.59 -9.29 0.00
CA THR A 259 -6.55 -9.02 1.45
C THR A 259 -5.58 -9.90 2.23
N SER A 260 -5.21 -11.05 1.68
CA SER A 260 -4.53 -12.12 2.44
C SER A 260 -3.18 -12.53 1.86
N THR A 261 -2.78 -12.01 0.70
CA THR A 261 -1.49 -12.30 0.06
C THR A 261 -0.81 -11.02 -0.43
N LEU A 262 0.35 -11.08 -1.06
CA LEU A 262 0.98 -9.95 -1.76
C LEU A 262 0.34 -9.59 -3.12
N TYR A 263 -0.54 -10.43 -3.65
CA TYR A 263 -0.99 -10.35 -5.04
C TYR A 263 -2.17 -9.39 -5.25
N ARG A 264 -2.36 -8.94 -6.49
CA ARG A 264 -3.49 -8.10 -6.90
C ARG A 264 -4.72 -8.96 -7.18
N ALA A 265 -5.91 -8.35 -7.13
CA ALA A 265 -7.13 -9.04 -7.54
C ALA A 265 -7.11 -9.50 -9.01
N ALA A 266 -6.33 -8.84 -9.88
CA ALA A 266 -6.18 -9.23 -11.28
C ALA A 266 -5.30 -10.49 -11.45
N ASP A 267 -4.31 -10.68 -10.58
CA ASP A 267 -3.42 -11.85 -10.62
C ASP A 267 -4.20 -13.13 -10.29
N ALA A 268 -5.21 -13.04 -9.42
CA ALA A 268 -6.08 -14.17 -9.08
C ALA A 268 -6.82 -14.73 -10.31
N THR A 269 -7.36 -13.87 -11.17
CA THR A 269 -8.03 -14.33 -12.39
C THR A 269 -7.07 -15.11 -13.29
N ARG A 270 -5.83 -14.63 -13.43
CA ARG A 270 -4.81 -15.30 -14.24
C ARG A 270 -4.41 -16.65 -13.66
N ALA A 271 -4.18 -16.71 -12.35
CA ALA A 271 -3.88 -17.96 -11.65
C ALA A 271 -5.04 -18.97 -11.76
N LEU A 272 -6.28 -18.50 -11.65
CA LEU A 272 -7.48 -19.35 -11.81
C LEU A 272 -7.61 -19.91 -13.22
N THR A 273 -7.34 -19.11 -14.26
CA THR A 273 -7.30 -19.61 -15.64
C THR A 273 -6.29 -20.74 -15.77
N GLY A 274 -5.06 -20.56 -15.27
CA GLY A 274 -4.04 -21.62 -15.31
C GLY A 274 -4.43 -22.89 -14.53
N LEU A 275 -5.10 -22.74 -13.39
CA LEU A 275 -5.61 -23.88 -12.60
C LEU A 275 -6.74 -24.63 -13.31
N LEU A 276 -7.63 -23.92 -14.01
CA LEU A 276 -8.72 -24.50 -14.80
C LEU A 276 -8.18 -25.23 -16.03
N ASP A 277 -7.24 -24.61 -16.75
CA ASP A 277 -6.60 -25.21 -17.93
C ASP A 277 -5.83 -26.49 -17.55
N ALA A 278 -5.26 -26.54 -16.34
CA ALA A 278 -4.59 -27.72 -15.80
C ALA A 278 -5.55 -28.77 -15.20
N GLY A 279 -6.86 -28.49 -15.13
CA GLY A 279 -7.86 -29.39 -14.55
C GLY A 279 -7.74 -29.60 -13.03
N VAL A 280 -7.02 -28.73 -12.32
CA VAL A 280 -6.79 -28.83 -10.87
C VAL A 280 -7.97 -28.26 -10.07
N VAL A 281 -8.75 -27.38 -10.70
CA VAL A 281 -9.99 -26.83 -10.16
C VAL A 281 -11.11 -26.99 -11.19
N ALA A 282 -12.35 -27.06 -10.69
CA ALA A 282 -13.56 -27.03 -11.50
C ALA A 282 -14.30 -25.70 -11.29
N ARG A 283 -15.20 -25.38 -12.22
CA ARG A 283 -16.06 -24.19 -12.13
C ARG A 283 -17.52 -24.49 -12.44
N ASP A 284 -18.40 -23.69 -11.86
CA ASP A 284 -19.82 -23.66 -12.14
C ASP A 284 -20.28 -22.21 -12.38
N PRO A 285 -20.83 -21.87 -13.56
CA PRO A 285 -21.01 -22.71 -14.75
C PRO A 285 -19.70 -23.18 -15.40
N GLY A 286 -19.71 -24.39 -15.97
CA GLY A 286 -18.55 -25.01 -16.62
C GLY A 286 -18.00 -24.26 -17.85
N HIS A 287 -18.75 -23.31 -18.40
CA HIS A 287 -18.44 -22.57 -19.63
C HIS A 287 -18.74 -21.07 -19.47
N GLY A 288 -18.27 -20.25 -20.42
CA GLY A 288 -18.45 -18.79 -20.40
C GLY A 288 -17.30 -18.03 -19.73
N LYS A 289 -17.48 -16.72 -19.52
CA LYS A 289 -16.48 -15.86 -18.87
C LYS A 289 -16.36 -16.19 -17.38
N LEU A 290 -15.16 -16.03 -16.81
CA LEU A 290 -14.93 -16.05 -15.36
C LEU A 290 -15.51 -14.78 -14.71
N GLY A 291 -16.84 -14.73 -14.65
CA GLY A 291 -17.59 -13.70 -13.93
C GLY A 291 -17.37 -13.80 -12.42
N GLY A 292 -17.73 -12.74 -11.70
CA GLY A 292 -17.48 -12.65 -10.26
C GLY A 292 -18.28 -13.66 -9.42
N ASP A 293 -19.41 -14.12 -9.93
CA ASP A 293 -20.36 -15.07 -9.34
C ASP A 293 -20.04 -16.54 -9.66
N VAL A 294 -19.14 -16.79 -10.61
CA VAL A 294 -18.69 -18.14 -10.97
C VAL A 294 -18.09 -18.82 -9.75
N LEU A 295 -18.63 -19.98 -9.40
CA LEU A 295 -18.16 -20.79 -8.28
C LEU A 295 -16.96 -21.63 -8.75
N VAL A 296 -15.91 -21.68 -7.93
CA VAL A 296 -14.71 -22.48 -8.16
C VAL A 296 -14.56 -23.46 -7.01
N SER A 297 -14.25 -24.72 -7.32
CA SER A 297 -13.97 -25.77 -6.35
C SER A 297 -12.67 -26.50 -6.71
N ALA A 298 -11.99 -27.07 -5.72
CA ALA A 298 -10.94 -28.04 -6.01
C ALA A 298 -11.51 -29.20 -6.84
N ALA A 299 -10.77 -29.69 -7.83
CA ALA A 299 -11.17 -30.89 -8.54
C ALA A 299 -11.12 -32.07 -7.55
N GLU A 300 -12.11 -32.96 -7.61
CA GLU A 300 -11.99 -34.24 -6.91
C GLU A 300 -10.80 -35.00 -7.50
N PRO A 301 -9.93 -35.61 -6.65
CA PRO A 301 -8.89 -36.48 -7.18
C PRO A 301 -9.60 -37.58 -7.98
N ALA A 302 -9.24 -37.72 -9.26
CA ALA A 302 -9.79 -38.77 -10.10
C ALA A 302 -9.61 -40.10 -9.38
N GLY A 303 -10.73 -40.70 -8.93
CA GLY A 303 -10.72 -42.03 -8.34
C GLY A 303 -10.07 -43.01 -9.31
N PRO A 304 -9.38 -44.06 -8.83
CA PRO A 304 -8.74 -45.02 -9.72
C PRO A 304 -9.79 -45.57 -10.68
N ALA A 305 -9.53 -45.42 -11.98
CA ALA A 305 -10.37 -45.98 -13.02
C ALA A 305 -10.49 -47.50 -12.78
N ALA A 306 -11.72 -47.98 -12.60
CA ALA A 306 -12.05 -49.38 -12.42
C ALA A 306 -11.85 -50.17 -13.72
#